data_AF-A0AA42AS98-F1
#
_entry.id   AF-A0AA42AS98-F1
#
_cell.length_a   1.000
_cell.length_b   1.000
_cell.length_c   1.000
_cell.angle_alpha   90.00
_cell.angle_beta   90.00
_cell.angle_gamma   90.00
#
_symmetry.space_group_name_H-M   'P 1'
#
loop_
_entity.id
_entity.type
_entity.pdbx_description
1 polymer ?
#
loop_
_entity_poly.entity_id
_entity_poly.type
_entity_poly.pdbx_seq_one_letter_code
_entity_poly.pdbx_strand_id
1 'polypeptide(L)'
;MELRSLVTQVLTHYQEYYAVKVAATREDVFVMFAPPWFSSYEHTYLWITGFKPSLAFKILDKSVNQDELTDEQLEALCGLKVWTKAAERGLNNDMARVQESLVSPPLVNLALKRNPAETGVVGETADDVMQMLRKQMETLVETADMIRMTTARKIVEILSPVQSVRFLAAATQLQVNIRRVGLQRDAHSGRGATYGKVKNEQ
;
A
#
# COMPACT_ATOMS: atom_id res chain seq x y z
N MET A 1 -11.76 1.44 30.48
CA MET A 1 -12.46 0.59 29.49
C MET A 1 -12.59 1.29 28.14
N GLU A 2 -12.90 2.59 28.11
CA GLU A 2 -13.10 3.39 26.88
C GLU A 2 -11.95 3.33 25.86
N LEU A 3 -10.69 3.54 26.27
CA LEU A 3 -9.57 3.57 25.32
C LEU A 3 -9.34 2.25 24.57
N ARG A 4 -9.54 1.10 25.23
CA ARG A 4 -9.42 -0.21 24.57
C ARG A 4 -10.49 -0.36 23.49
N SER A 5 -11.72 0.06 23.79
CA SER A 5 -12.81 0.01 22.81
C SER A 5 -12.55 0.92 21.61
N LEU A 6 -12.02 2.13 21.83
CA LEU A 6 -11.64 3.05 20.74
C LEU A 6 -10.54 2.44 19.85
N VAL A 7 -9.50 1.88 20.47
CA VAL A 7 -8.41 1.21 19.75
C VAL A 7 -8.95 0.04 18.90
N THR A 8 -9.81 -0.80 19.48
CA THR A 8 -10.46 -1.89 18.74
C THR A 8 -11.29 -1.36 17.57
N GLN A 9 -12.09 -0.31 17.79
CA GLN A 9 -12.91 0.28 16.74
C GLN A 9 -12.07 0.81 15.56
N VAL A 10 -10.96 1.50 15.84
CA VAL A 10 -10.03 1.96 14.80
C VAL A 10 -9.45 0.79 14.03
N LEU A 11 -9.02 -0.28 14.72
CA LEU A 11 -8.51 -1.48 14.05
C LEU A 11 -9.58 -2.18 13.20
N THR A 12 -10.83 -2.21 13.64
CA THR A 12 -11.95 -2.73 12.85
C THR A 12 -12.16 -1.93 11.58
N HIS A 13 -12.14 -0.59 11.65
CA HIS A 13 -12.25 0.24 10.44
C HIS A 13 -11.11 0.01 9.44
N TYR A 14 -9.89 -0.21 9.91
CA TYR A 14 -8.80 -0.60 9.02
C TYR A 14 -9.02 -1.98 8.38
N GLN A 15 -9.56 -2.95 9.14
CA GLN A 15 -9.90 -4.27 8.59
C GLN A 15 -10.97 -4.17 7.50
N GLU A 16 -12.04 -3.42 7.76
CA GLU A 16 -13.12 -3.15 6.81
C GLU A 16 -12.57 -2.46 5.55
N TYR A 17 -11.74 -1.43 5.72
CA TYR A 17 -11.08 -0.74 4.61
C TYR A 17 -10.29 -1.70 3.72
N TYR A 18 -9.45 -2.57 4.30
CA TYR A 18 -8.66 -3.51 3.50
C TYR A 18 -9.51 -4.61 2.88
N ALA A 19 -10.60 -5.04 3.53
CA ALA A 19 -11.54 -5.99 2.93
C ALA A 19 -12.18 -5.40 1.65
N VAL A 20 -12.63 -4.14 1.72
CA VAL A 20 -13.16 -3.42 0.55
C VAL A 20 -12.09 -3.22 -0.52
N LYS A 21 -10.87 -2.85 -0.11
CA LYS A 21 -9.75 -2.65 -1.04
C LYS A 21 -9.38 -3.93 -1.79
N VAL A 22 -9.40 -5.09 -1.13
CA VAL A 22 -9.16 -6.39 -1.77
C VAL A 22 -10.22 -6.68 -2.83
N ALA A 23 -11.50 -6.43 -2.53
CA ALA A 23 -12.58 -6.59 -3.51
C ALA A 23 -12.34 -5.71 -4.75
N ALA A 24 -12.02 -4.43 -4.55
CA ALA A 24 -11.73 -3.52 -5.66
C ALA A 24 -10.43 -3.88 -6.42
N THR A 25 -9.43 -4.46 -5.73
CA THR A 25 -8.19 -4.96 -6.36
C THR A 25 -8.50 -6.09 -7.34
N ARG A 26 -9.46 -6.96 -7.00
CA ARG A 26 -9.90 -8.05 -7.88
C ARG A 26 -10.73 -7.58 -9.07
N GLU A 27 -11.33 -6.39 -9.01
CA GLU A 27 -12.05 -5.76 -10.13
C GLU A 27 -11.10 -5.04 -11.09
N ASP A 28 -10.10 -4.34 -10.57
CA ASP A 28 -8.98 -3.80 -11.34
C ASP A 28 -7.79 -3.53 -10.43
N VAL A 29 -6.74 -4.35 -10.54
CA VAL A 29 -5.53 -4.16 -9.74
C VAL A 29 -4.70 -2.97 -10.21
N PHE A 30 -4.76 -2.60 -11.49
CA PHE A 30 -3.89 -1.57 -12.05
C PHE A 30 -4.30 -0.18 -11.55
N VAL A 31 -5.60 0.06 -11.34
CA VAL A 31 -6.08 1.32 -10.74
C VAL A 31 -5.51 1.56 -9.33
N MET A 32 -5.16 0.49 -8.60
CA MET A 32 -4.59 0.59 -7.26
C MET A 32 -3.15 1.10 -7.23
N PHE A 33 -2.42 0.98 -8.36
CA PHE A 33 -1.06 1.52 -8.50
C PHE A 33 -1.04 2.99 -8.93
N ALA A 34 -2.13 3.49 -9.48
CA ALA A 34 -2.30 4.90 -9.83
C ALA A 34 -3.71 5.39 -9.41
N PRO A 35 -4.05 5.36 -8.11
CA PRO A 35 -5.38 5.72 -7.65
C PRO A 35 -5.73 7.17 -8.01
N PRO A 36 -6.82 7.43 -8.75
CA PRO A 36 -7.18 8.78 -9.18
C PRO A 36 -7.59 9.68 -8.01
N TRP A 37 -7.92 9.09 -6.86
CA TRP A 37 -8.25 9.85 -5.65
C TRP A 37 -7.01 10.32 -4.87
N PHE A 38 -5.78 9.94 -5.24
CA PHE A 38 -4.55 10.41 -4.59
C PHE A 38 -3.99 11.64 -5.30
N SER A 39 -3.54 12.62 -4.51
CA SER A 39 -2.80 13.77 -5.03
C SER A 39 -1.40 13.36 -5.52
N SER A 40 -0.77 14.21 -6.33
CA SER A 40 0.57 13.93 -6.86
C SER A 40 1.60 13.70 -5.76
N TYR A 41 1.45 14.37 -4.60
CA TYR A 41 2.28 14.16 -3.43
C TYR A 41 2.04 12.80 -2.80
N GLU A 42 0.78 12.35 -2.74
CA GLU A 42 0.41 11.06 -2.16
C GLU A 42 1.00 9.87 -2.91
N HIS A 43 1.12 9.99 -4.23
CA HIS A 43 1.78 9.00 -5.07
C HIS A 43 3.27 8.81 -4.75
N THR A 44 3.96 9.84 -4.24
CA THR A 44 5.42 9.80 -4.06
C THR A 44 5.92 8.85 -2.96
N TYR A 45 5.07 8.47 -2.02
CA TYR A 45 5.43 7.56 -0.92
C TYR A 45 4.66 6.23 -0.98
N LEU A 46 3.95 5.97 -2.07
CA LEU A 46 3.38 4.66 -2.32
C LEU A 46 4.50 3.63 -2.44
N TRP A 47 4.35 2.54 -1.70
CA TRP A 47 5.23 1.39 -1.78
C TRP A 47 4.64 0.33 -2.71
N ILE A 48 3.54 -0.31 -2.29
CA ILE A 48 2.72 -1.23 -3.09
C ILE A 48 1.29 -0.87 -2.75
N THR A 49 0.67 -0.03 -3.59
CA THR A 49 -0.72 0.47 -3.49
C THR A 49 -1.12 1.04 -2.11
N GLY A 50 -0.12 1.47 -1.33
CA GLY A 50 -0.29 2.00 0.01
C GLY A 50 1.05 2.34 0.65
N PHE A 51 1.04 2.76 1.92
CA PHE A 51 2.24 3.15 2.65
C PHE A 51 3.17 1.95 2.91
N LYS A 52 4.44 2.22 3.15
CA LYS A 52 5.41 1.22 3.56
C LYS A 52 5.23 0.86 5.06
N PRO A 53 4.97 -0.41 5.43
CA PRO A 53 4.69 -0.82 6.82
C PRO A 53 5.68 -0.29 7.88
N SER A 54 6.96 -0.22 7.55
CA SER A 54 8.03 0.25 8.43
C SER A 54 7.91 1.73 8.81
N LEU A 55 7.09 2.52 8.10
CA LEU A 55 6.72 3.87 8.50
C LEU A 55 5.99 3.88 9.85
N ALA A 56 5.25 2.83 10.19
CA ALA A 56 4.57 2.71 11.48
C ALA A 56 5.53 2.85 12.65
N PHE A 57 6.73 2.25 12.58
CA PHE A 57 7.72 2.40 13.65
C PHE A 57 8.28 3.81 13.73
N LYS A 58 8.42 4.52 12.61
CA LYS A 58 8.84 5.94 12.64
C LYS A 58 7.79 6.83 13.30
N ILE A 59 6.51 6.54 13.07
CA ILE A 59 5.40 7.23 13.74
C ILE A 59 5.43 6.91 15.24
N LEU A 60 5.64 5.63 15.59
CA LEU A 60 5.75 5.19 16.98
C LEU A 60 6.89 5.91 17.71
N ASP A 61 8.09 5.92 17.13
CA ASP A 61 9.29 6.58 17.66
C ASP A 61 9.09 8.10 17.90
N LYS A 62 8.08 8.72 17.25
CA LYS A 62 7.75 10.15 17.38
C LYS A 62 6.51 10.44 18.23
N SER A 63 5.71 9.43 18.56
CA SER A 63 4.42 9.59 19.24
C SER A 63 4.35 8.96 20.62
N VAL A 64 5.24 8.00 20.90
CA VAL A 64 5.36 7.34 22.20
C VAL A 64 6.79 7.54 22.69
N ASN A 65 6.94 8.12 23.89
CA ASN A 65 8.24 8.33 24.50
C ASN A 65 8.90 6.98 24.81
N GLN A 66 10.20 6.85 24.53
CA GLN A 66 10.92 5.60 24.79
C GLN A 66 10.96 5.26 26.29
N ASP A 67 11.03 6.26 27.16
CA ASP A 67 11.02 6.08 28.62
C ASP A 67 9.68 5.54 29.16
N GLU A 68 8.61 5.57 28.35
CA GLU A 68 7.30 5.00 28.71
C GLU A 68 7.17 3.52 28.29
N LEU A 69 8.10 2.99 27.50
CA LEU A 69 8.07 1.62 27.02
C LEU A 69 8.84 0.71 27.99
N THR A 70 8.25 -0.44 28.34
CA THR A 70 8.97 -1.45 29.12
C THR A 70 10.02 -2.16 28.26
N ASP A 71 11.00 -2.80 28.89
CA ASP A 71 12.02 -3.57 28.19
C ASP A 71 11.39 -4.69 27.33
N GLU A 72 10.33 -5.34 27.83
CA GLU A 72 9.60 -6.36 27.08
C GLU A 72 8.89 -5.76 25.85
N GLN A 73 8.31 -4.56 25.98
CA GLN A 73 7.70 -3.87 24.84
C GLN A 73 8.75 -3.49 23.80
N LEU A 74 9.92 -2.99 24.23
CA LEU A 74 11.02 -2.63 23.34
C LEU A 74 11.56 -3.84 22.58
N GLU A 75 11.78 -4.97 23.27
CA GLU A 75 12.23 -6.21 22.65
C GLU A 75 11.20 -6.72 21.62
N ALA A 76 9.92 -6.76 21.99
CA ALA A 76 8.85 -7.19 21.10
C ALA A 76 8.70 -6.28 19.86
N LEU A 77 8.81 -4.96 20.04
CA LEU A 77 8.78 -3.99 18.94
C LEU A 77 10.00 -4.14 18.03
N CYS A 78 11.19 -4.38 18.59
CA CYS A 78 12.40 -4.66 17.83
C CYS A 78 12.24 -5.93 16.97
N GLY A 79 11.74 -7.02 17.55
CA GLY A 79 11.44 -8.25 16.82
C GLY A 79 10.43 -8.02 15.68
N LEU A 80 9.34 -7.31 15.97
CA LEU A 80 8.32 -6.97 14.98
C LEU A 80 8.87 -6.08 13.85
N LYS A 81 9.78 -5.14 14.17
CA LYS A 81 10.45 -4.26 13.19
C LYS A 81 11.36 -5.05 12.26
N VAL A 82 12.11 -6.02 12.79
CA VAL A 82 12.95 -6.93 12.01
C VAL A 82 12.09 -7.77 11.06
N TRP A 83 11.03 -8.40 11.59
CA TRP A 83 10.09 -9.18 10.79
C TRP A 83 9.44 -8.35 9.68
N THR A 84 8.94 -7.15 10.02
CA THR A 84 8.28 -6.25 9.06
C THR A 84 9.24 -5.88 7.93
N LYS A 85 10.48 -5.51 8.25
CA LYS A 85 11.50 -5.20 7.24
C LYS A 85 11.85 -6.41 6.37
N ALA A 86 11.87 -7.61 6.94
CA ALA A 86 12.13 -8.84 6.18
C ALA A 86 10.98 -9.14 5.20
N ALA A 87 9.73 -9.04 5.67
CA ALA A 87 8.54 -9.20 4.83
C ALA A 87 8.49 -8.16 3.70
N GLU A 88 8.80 -6.90 4.00
CA GLU A 88 8.93 -5.86 2.97
C GLU A 88 10.00 -6.17 1.92
N ARG A 89 11.16 -6.70 2.34
CA ARG A 89 12.22 -7.09 1.38
C ARG A 89 11.80 -8.27 0.52
N GLY A 90 11.14 -9.27 1.11
CA GLY A 90 10.58 -10.40 0.37
C GLY A 90 9.62 -9.92 -0.72
N LEU A 91 8.65 -9.09 -0.34
CA LEU A 91 7.65 -8.59 -1.28
C LEU A 91 8.23 -7.65 -2.34
N ASN A 92 9.26 -6.87 -2.01
CA ASN A 92 10.02 -6.09 -3.00
C ASN A 92 10.67 -6.99 -4.06
N ASN A 93 11.27 -8.09 -3.64
CA ASN A 93 11.91 -9.02 -4.56
C ASN A 93 10.87 -9.70 -5.45
N ASP A 94 9.69 -10.02 -4.91
CA ASP A 94 8.59 -10.58 -5.70
C ASP A 94 8.05 -9.57 -6.72
N MET A 95 7.89 -8.30 -6.34
CA MET A 95 7.54 -7.23 -7.28
C MET A 95 8.58 -7.10 -8.39
N ALA A 96 9.87 -7.12 -8.05
CA ALA A 96 10.95 -7.04 -9.04
C ALA A 96 10.91 -8.23 -10.01
N ARG A 97 10.67 -9.45 -9.52
CA ARG A 97 10.50 -10.66 -10.36
C ARG A 97 9.31 -10.54 -11.31
N VAL A 98 8.16 -10.03 -10.84
CA VAL A 98 7.00 -9.81 -11.69
C VAL A 98 7.34 -8.79 -12.78
N GLN A 99 8.00 -7.70 -12.43
CA GLN A 99 8.43 -6.67 -13.40
C GLN A 99 9.45 -7.21 -14.41
N GLU A 100 10.43 -8.01 -13.97
CA GLU A 100 11.41 -8.66 -14.86
C GLU A 100 10.73 -9.64 -15.81
N SER A 101 9.75 -10.41 -15.33
CA SER A 101 8.96 -11.32 -16.14
C SER A 101 8.25 -10.61 -17.30
N LEU A 102 7.86 -9.34 -17.13
CA LEU A 102 7.21 -8.54 -18.18
C LEU A 102 8.15 -8.13 -19.33
N VAL A 103 9.45 -8.09 -19.08
CA VAL A 103 10.46 -7.75 -20.09
C VAL A 103 10.85 -9.00 -20.91
N SER A 104 10.26 -10.16 -20.61
CA SER A 104 10.51 -11.40 -21.33
C SER A 104 10.12 -11.30 -22.82
N PRO A 105 10.79 -12.07 -23.70
CA PRO A 105 10.60 -11.99 -25.15
C PRO A 105 9.15 -12.01 -25.67
N PRO A 106 8.18 -12.74 -25.07
CA PRO A 106 6.80 -12.76 -25.56
C PRO A 106 6.14 -11.37 -25.61
N LEU A 107 6.25 -10.55 -24.55
CA LEU A 107 5.65 -9.21 -24.53
C LEU A 107 6.41 -8.22 -25.42
N VAL A 108 7.74 -8.31 -25.48
CA VAL A 108 8.55 -7.49 -26.37
C VAL A 108 8.20 -7.78 -27.83
N ASN A 109 8.07 -9.05 -28.20
CA ASN A 109 7.67 -9.46 -29.55
C ASN A 109 6.26 -9.00 -29.89
N LEU A 110 5.34 -9.02 -28.92
CA LEU A 110 3.96 -8.56 -29.06
C LEU A 110 3.88 -7.04 -29.25
N ALA A 111 4.64 -6.27 -28.46
CA ALA A 111 4.76 -4.82 -28.59
C ALA A 111 5.42 -4.41 -29.92
N LEU A 112 6.38 -5.19 -30.41
CA LEU A 112 7.06 -4.98 -31.70
C LEU A 112 6.25 -5.48 -32.91
N LYS A 113 5.03 -5.99 -32.72
CA LYS A 113 4.15 -6.54 -33.78
C LYS A 113 4.84 -7.58 -34.66
N ARG A 114 5.76 -8.38 -34.11
CA ARG A 114 6.42 -9.45 -34.87
C ARG A 114 5.45 -10.59 -35.07
N ASN A 115 5.28 -11.06 -36.31
CA ASN A 115 4.29 -12.09 -36.63
C ASN A 115 4.54 -13.37 -35.80
N PRO A 116 3.53 -13.96 -35.15
CA PRO A 116 3.65 -15.25 -34.45
C PRO A 116 4.16 -16.38 -35.36
N ALA A 117 3.89 -16.26 -36.67
CA ALA A 117 4.35 -17.20 -37.69
C ALA A 117 5.87 -17.16 -37.95
N GLU A 118 6.57 -16.08 -37.58
CA GLU A 118 8.03 -15.96 -37.76
C GLU A 118 8.84 -16.52 -36.59
N THR A 119 8.22 -16.72 -35.42
CA THR A 119 8.93 -17.12 -34.19
C THR A 119 8.73 -18.59 -33.83
N GLY A 120 7.81 -19.31 -34.48
CA GLY A 120 7.58 -20.74 -34.21
C GLY A 120 7.06 -21.04 -32.79
N VAL A 121 6.73 -20.00 -32.01
CA VAL A 121 6.21 -20.12 -30.67
C VAL A 121 4.69 -20.14 -30.78
N VAL A 122 4.11 -21.34 -30.79
CA VAL A 122 2.73 -21.53 -30.35
C VAL A 122 2.74 -21.27 -28.84
N GLY A 123 2.56 -20.02 -28.44
CA GLY A 123 2.71 -19.66 -27.03
C GLY A 123 1.96 -18.39 -26.71
N GLU A 124 1.07 -18.53 -25.72
CA GLU A 124 0.40 -17.51 -24.92
C GLU A 124 -0.12 -16.30 -25.70
N THR A 125 -1.45 -16.18 -25.79
CA THR A 125 -2.05 -14.98 -26.37
C THR A 125 -1.70 -13.75 -25.51
N ALA A 126 -1.76 -12.56 -26.11
CA ALA A 126 -1.58 -11.31 -25.37
C ALA A 126 -2.46 -11.23 -24.12
N ASP A 127 -3.67 -11.78 -24.22
CA ASP A 127 -4.66 -11.82 -23.15
C ASP A 127 -4.21 -12.74 -22.02
N ASP A 128 -3.69 -13.93 -22.32
CA ASP A 128 -3.20 -14.88 -21.30
C ASP A 128 -2.08 -14.26 -20.44
N VAL A 129 -1.14 -13.55 -21.08
CA VAL A 129 -0.04 -12.87 -20.38
C VAL A 129 -0.56 -11.74 -19.49
N MET A 130 -1.53 -10.96 -19.98
CA MET A 130 -2.14 -9.88 -19.21
C MET A 130 -2.93 -10.41 -18.01
N GLN A 131 -3.64 -11.52 -18.15
CA GLN A 131 -4.35 -12.17 -17.04
C GLN A 131 -3.38 -12.73 -16.00
N MET A 132 -2.27 -13.34 -16.42
CA MET A 132 -1.22 -13.80 -15.52
C MET A 132 -0.62 -12.64 -14.71
N LEU A 133 -0.25 -11.54 -15.39
CA LEU A 133 0.27 -10.34 -14.73
C LEU A 133 -0.73 -9.81 -13.71
N ARG A 134 -1.99 -9.67 -14.11
CA ARG A 134 -3.06 -9.18 -13.25
C ARG A 134 -3.11 -9.98 -11.94
N LYS A 135 -3.15 -11.31 -12.04
CA LYS A 135 -3.21 -12.21 -10.87
C LYS A 135 -1.96 -12.11 -9.98
N GLN A 136 -0.78 -11.98 -10.56
CA GLN A 136 0.46 -11.76 -9.81
C GLN A 136 0.41 -10.42 -9.05
N MET A 137 -0.05 -9.36 -9.71
CA MET A 137 -0.20 -8.04 -9.10
C MET A 137 -1.25 -8.04 -7.99
N GLU A 138 -2.38 -8.73 -8.17
CA GLU A 138 -3.41 -8.90 -7.14
C GLU A 138 -2.80 -9.54 -5.88
N THR A 139 -2.03 -10.62 -6.06
CA THR A 139 -1.35 -11.33 -4.98
C THR A 139 -0.35 -10.42 -4.23
N LEU A 140 0.40 -9.59 -4.97
CA LEU A 140 1.33 -8.62 -4.38
C LEU A 140 0.59 -7.59 -3.52
N VAL A 141 -0.54 -7.05 -4.02
CA VAL A 141 -1.35 -6.07 -3.29
C VAL A 141 -1.97 -6.68 -2.04
N GLU A 142 -2.58 -7.87 -2.15
CA GLU A 142 -3.17 -8.58 -1.01
C GLU A 142 -2.10 -8.86 0.07
N THR A 143 -0.90 -9.28 -0.33
CA THR A 143 0.22 -9.53 0.59
C THR A 143 0.71 -8.24 1.25
N ALA A 144 0.82 -7.14 0.49
CA ALA A 144 1.21 -5.84 1.03
C ALA A 144 0.21 -5.33 2.08
N ASP A 145 -1.09 -5.48 1.80
CA ASP A 145 -2.19 -5.11 2.70
C ASP A 145 -2.17 -5.96 3.98
N MET A 146 -1.94 -7.27 3.86
CA MET A 146 -1.76 -8.17 4.98
C MET A 146 -0.57 -7.77 5.88
N ILE A 147 0.59 -7.42 5.30
CA ILE A 147 1.76 -6.99 6.09
C ILE A 147 1.42 -5.69 6.84
N ARG A 148 0.81 -4.69 6.17
CA ARG A 148 0.40 -3.43 6.81
C ARG A 148 -0.53 -3.68 8.00
N MET A 149 -1.54 -4.53 7.83
CA MET A 149 -2.47 -4.85 8.91
C MET A 149 -1.85 -5.64 10.04
N THR A 150 -0.99 -6.60 9.72
CA THR A 150 -0.30 -7.41 10.74
C THR A 150 0.63 -6.53 11.57
N THR A 151 1.42 -5.66 10.94
CA THR A 151 2.30 -4.72 11.64
C THR A 151 1.51 -3.78 12.54
N ALA A 152 0.45 -3.13 12.02
CA ALA A 152 -0.35 -2.20 12.81
C ALA A 152 -1.04 -2.87 14.00
N ARG A 153 -1.65 -4.05 13.79
CA ARG A 153 -2.30 -4.81 14.85
C ARG A 153 -1.30 -5.24 15.92
N LYS A 154 -0.16 -5.79 15.53
CA LYS A 154 0.88 -6.26 16.47
C LYS A 154 1.49 -5.12 17.27
N ILE A 155 1.71 -3.94 16.68
CA ILE A 155 2.12 -2.75 17.44
C ILE A 155 1.10 -2.45 18.54
N VAL A 156 -0.19 -2.39 18.18
CA VAL A 156 -1.26 -2.08 19.15
C VAL A 156 -1.44 -3.17 20.22
N GLU A 157 -1.18 -4.44 19.90
CA GLU A 157 -1.18 -5.55 20.87
C GLU A 157 -0.04 -5.46 21.89
N ILE A 158 1.14 -4.94 21.48
CA ILE A 158 2.30 -4.76 22.35
C ILE A 158 2.13 -3.54 23.26
N LEU A 159 1.53 -2.48 22.74
CA LEU A 159 1.38 -1.21 23.45
C LEU A 159 0.22 -1.24 24.46
N SER A 160 0.36 -0.44 25.52
CA SER A 160 -0.76 -0.15 26.41
C SER A 160 -1.84 0.67 25.69
N PRO A 161 -3.09 0.69 26.18
CA PRO A 161 -4.18 1.41 25.50
C PRO A 161 -3.89 2.90 25.28
N VAL A 162 -3.21 3.56 26.22
CA VAL A 162 -2.86 4.99 26.10
C VAL A 162 -1.79 5.19 25.02
N GLN A 163 -0.75 4.35 25.00
CA GLN A 163 0.30 4.39 23.96
C GLN A 163 -0.29 4.10 22.57
N SER A 164 -1.19 3.11 22.45
CA SER A 164 -1.90 2.78 21.21
C SER A 164 -2.72 3.95 20.68
N VAL A 165 -3.43 4.66 21.55
CA VAL A 165 -4.20 5.86 21.14
C VAL A 165 -3.26 6.95 20.61
N ARG A 166 -2.14 7.23 21.28
CA ARG A 166 -1.15 8.22 20.81
C ARG A 166 -0.56 7.85 19.45
N PHE A 167 -0.18 6.58 19.29
CA PHE A 167 0.33 6.04 18.04
C PHE A 167 -0.69 6.17 16.90
N LEU A 168 -1.93 5.73 17.11
CA LEU A 168 -2.99 5.79 16.10
C LEU A 168 -3.37 7.24 15.77
N ALA A 169 -3.46 8.12 16.77
CA ALA A 169 -3.71 9.54 16.55
C ALA A 169 -2.60 10.19 15.70
N ALA A 170 -1.33 9.89 15.99
CA ALA A 170 -0.21 10.38 15.19
C ALA A 170 -0.24 9.84 13.75
N ALA A 171 -0.62 8.57 13.56
CA ALA A 171 -0.78 7.97 12.24
C ALA A 171 -1.89 8.67 11.43
N THR A 172 -3.06 8.88 12.04
CA THR A 172 -4.17 9.62 11.41
C THR A 172 -3.77 11.06 11.11
N GLN A 173 -3.11 11.74 12.03
CA GLN A 173 -2.65 13.11 11.84
C GLN A 173 -1.66 13.23 10.68
N LEU A 174 -0.76 12.26 10.52
CA LEU A 174 0.14 12.18 9.38
C LEU A 174 -0.64 12.03 8.07
N GLN A 175 -1.57 11.08 7.99
CA GLN A 175 -2.39 10.86 6.79
C GLN A 175 -3.18 12.11 6.38
N VAL A 176 -3.86 12.75 7.34
CA VAL A 176 -4.62 13.99 7.10
C VAL A 176 -3.71 15.12 6.60
N ASN A 177 -2.54 15.29 7.22
CA ASN A 177 -1.60 16.34 6.82
C ASN A 177 -1.01 16.12 5.43
N ILE A 178 -0.65 14.87 5.12
CA ILE A 178 -0.15 14.51 3.80
C ILE A 178 -1.20 14.81 2.73
N ARG A 179 -2.45 14.39 2.95
CA ARG A 179 -3.56 14.67 2.03
C ARG A 179 -3.77 16.17 1.84
N ARG A 180 -3.81 16.92 2.94
CA ARG A 180 -3.99 18.38 2.93
C ARG A 180 -2.87 19.07 2.11
N VAL A 181 -1.61 18.75 2.38
CA VAL A 181 -0.45 19.33 1.68
C VAL A 181 -0.47 18.95 0.20
N GLY A 182 -0.81 17.70 -0.11
CA GLY A 182 -0.90 17.22 -1.49
C GLY A 182 -1.97 17.94 -2.30
N LEU A 183 -3.18 18.07 -1.76
CA LEU A 183 -4.27 18.82 -2.39
C LEU A 183 -3.93 20.30 -2.60
N GLN A 184 -3.30 20.93 -1.59
CA GLN A 184 -2.82 22.31 -1.72
C GLN A 184 -1.82 22.42 -2.87
N ARG A 185 -0.82 21.55 -2.93
CA ARG A 185 0.19 21.56 -3.99
C ARG A 185 -0.40 21.39 -5.39
N ASP A 186 -1.34 20.47 -5.55
CA ASP A 186 -1.98 20.20 -6.85
C ASP A 186 -2.85 21.37 -7.32
N ALA A 187 -3.53 22.06 -6.39
CA ALA A 187 -4.27 23.29 -6.69
C ALA A 187 -3.35 24.41 -7.20
N HIS A 188 -2.21 24.64 -6.53
CA HIS A 188 -1.22 25.65 -6.96
C HIS A 188 -0.54 25.29 -8.28
N SER A 189 -0.41 24.00 -8.59
CA SER A 189 0.24 23.51 -9.81
C SER A 189 -0.73 23.42 -11.02
N GLY A 190 -1.98 23.91 -10.89
CA GLY A 190 -3.00 23.83 -11.94
C GLY A 190 -3.56 22.42 -12.20
N ARG A 191 -3.15 21.40 -11.45
CA ARG A 191 -3.65 20.01 -11.58
C ARG A 191 -4.98 19.79 -10.88
N GLY A 192 -5.40 20.71 -10.01
CA GLY A 192 -6.73 20.68 -9.39
C GLY A 192 -7.90 20.95 -10.35
N ALA A 193 -7.62 21.44 -11.57
CA ALA A 193 -8.65 21.84 -12.54
C ALA A 193 -9.14 20.69 -13.46
N THR A 194 -8.46 19.54 -13.49
CA THR A 194 -8.78 18.46 -14.44
C THR A 194 -9.82 17.46 -13.92
N TYR A 195 -10.12 17.44 -12.62
CA TYR A 195 -11.12 16.53 -12.05
C TYR A 195 -12.51 17.17 -11.83
N GLY A 196 -12.65 18.48 -12.06
CA GLY A 196 -13.90 19.22 -11.88
C GLY A 196 -14.69 19.54 -13.17
N LYS A 197 -14.16 19.21 -14.36
CA LYS A 197 -14.76 19.62 -15.64
C LYS A 197 -15.64 18.57 -16.35
N VAL A 198 -15.82 17.38 -15.78
CA VAL A 198 -16.68 16.33 -16.41
C VAL A 198 -18.11 16.32 -15.88
N LYS A 199 -18.60 17.43 -15.30
CA LYS A 199 -20.00 17.52 -14.84
C LYS A 199 -20.81 18.71 -15.34
N ASN A 200 -20.29 19.53 -16.23
CA ASN A 200 -21.09 20.57 -16.87
C ASN A 200 -20.61 20.74 -18.31
N GLU A 201 -21.11 19.92 -19.22
CA GLU A 201 -21.33 20.29 -20.63
C GLU A 201 -22.17 19.19 -21.31
N GLN A 202 -23.39 19.59 -21.65
CA GLN A 202 -24.45 18.95 -22.47
C GLN A 202 -25.38 17.94 -21.80
#